data_AF-A0A0G0TE08-F1
#
_entry.id   AF-A0A0G0TE08-F1
#
_cell.length_a   1.000
_cell.length_b   1.000
_cell.length_c   1.000
_cell.angle_alpha   90.00
_cell.angle_beta   90.00
_cell.angle_gamma   90.00
#
_symmetry.space_group_name_H-M   'P 1'
#
loop_
_entity.id
_entity.type
_entity.pdbx_description
1 polymer ?
#
loop_
_entity_poly.entity_id
_entity_poly.type
_entity_poly.pdbx_seq_one_letter_code
_entity_poly.pdbx_strand_id
1 'polypeptide(L)' 'EYHKNQGRRVEVMAFGKSASSKLKEEADEFMDLSENQKRFLIRGLK' A
#
# COMPACT_ATOMS: atom_id res chain seq x y z
N GLU A 1 -8.42 0.19 -19.80
CA GLU A 1 -8.64 1.61 -19.41
C GLU A 1 -10.12 2.02 -19.36
N TYR A 2 -11.07 1.20 -18.85
CA TYR A 2 -12.47 1.69 -18.72
C TYR A 2 -13.29 1.11 -17.55
N HIS A 3 -12.76 0.21 -16.74
CA HIS A 3 -13.44 -0.28 -15.53
C HIS A 3 -12.43 -0.61 -14.46
N LYS A 4 -11.79 0.41 -13.88
CA LYS A 4 -11.24 0.23 -12.54
C LYS A 4 -12.30 0.71 -11.57
N ASN A 5 -12.75 -0.24 -10.75
CA ASN A 5 -13.67 -0.09 -9.63
C ASN A 5 -15.15 0.01 -9.99
N GLN A 6 -15.77 -1.17 -10.09
CA GLN A 6 -17.22 -1.41 -10.16
C GLN A 6 -17.94 -0.94 -8.87
N GLY A 7 -17.89 0.35 -8.56
CA GLY A 7 -18.49 0.97 -7.39
C GLY A 7 -17.83 0.62 -6.05
N ARG A 8 -16.55 0.21 -6.04
CA ARG A 8 -15.80 -0.15 -4.82
C ARG A 8 -14.47 0.58 -4.75
N ARG A 9 -14.26 1.34 -3.67
CA ARG A 9 -12.96 1.98 -3.39
C ARG A 9 -11.97 0.93 -2.86
N VAL A 10 -10.78 0.88 -3.44
CA VAL A 10 -9.69 -0.01 -3.05
C VAL A 10 -8.53 0.83 -2.52
N GLU A 11 -8.17 0.57 -1.27
CA GLU A 11 -7.04 1.19 -0.60
C GLU A 11 -5.96 0.14 -0.33
N VAL A 12 -4.70 0.47 -0.62
CA VAL A 12 -3.55 -0.42 -0.42
C VAL A 12 -2.60 0.20 0.60
N MET A 13 -2.27 -0.57 1.64
CA MET A 13 -1.26 -0.21 2.64
C MET A 13 -0.06 -1.16 2.49
N ALA A 14 1.10 -0.64 2.11
CA ALA A 14 2.32 -1.45 1.98
C ALA A 14 3.58 -0.62 2.17
N PHE A 15 4.74 -1.27 2.33
CA PHE A 15 6.03 -0.59 2.31
C PHE A 15 6.38 -0.20 0.87
N GLY A 16 6.45 1.11 0.60
CA GLY A 16 6.56 1.64 -0.76
C GLY A 16 7.74 1.10 -1.56
N LYS A 17 8.88 0.82 -0.90
CA LYS A 17 10.08 0.25 -1.55
C LYS A 17 9.92 -1.18 -2.05
N SER A 18 9.05 -1.99 -1.44
CA SER A 18 8.85 -3.40 -1.80
C SER A 18 7.49 -3.69 -2.44
N ALA A 19 6.61 -2.68 -2.49
CA ALA A 19 5.31 -2.80 -3.13
C ALA A 19 5.43 -2.79 -4.67
N SER A 20 4.69 -3.69 -5.32
CA SER A 20 4.56 -3.75 -6.79
C SER A 20 4.04 -2.43 -7.36
N SER A 21 4.67 -1.90 -8.40
CA SER A 21 4.23 -0.68 -9.09
C SER A 21 2.83 -0.84 -9.68
N LYS A 22 2.55 -1.99 -10.28
CA LYS A 22 1.21 -2.32 -10.81
C LYS A 22 0.15 -2.24 -9.73
N LEU A 23 0.44 -2.66 -8.51
CA LEU A 23 -0.53 -2.62 -7.41
C LEU A 23 -0.85 -1.17 -6.99
N LYS A 24 0.13 -0.26 -7.07
CA LYS A 24 -0.06 1.17 -6.79
C LYS A 24 -0.91 1.86 -7.86
N GLU A 25 -0.69 1.49 -9.13
CA GLU A 25 -1.43 2.04 -10.28
C GLU A 25 -2.89 1.57 -10.38
N GLU A 26 -3.21 0.43 -9.75
CA GLU A 26 -4.56 -0.14 -9.71
C GLU A 26 -5.38 0.32 -8.49
N ALA A 27 -4.72 0.79 -7.43
CA ALA A 27 -5.38 1.25 -6.20
C ALA A 27 -5.92 2.68 -6.35
N ASP A 28 -7.05 2.98 -5.71
CA ASP A 28 -7.54 4.36 -5.62
C ASP A 28 -6.68 5.19 -4.67
N GLU A 29 -6.20 4.56 -3.60
CA GLU A 29 -5.30 5.18 -2.63
C GLU A 29 -4.20 4.20 -2.21
N PHE A 30 -2.97 4.70 -2.10
CA PHE A 30 -1.83 3.95 -1.60
C PHE A 30 -1.22 4.67 -0.40
N MET A 31 -1.23 4.00 0.75
CA MET A 31 -0.59 4.49 1.97
C MET A 31 0.76 3.80 2.16
N ASP A 32 1.83 4.59 2.18
CA ASP A 32 3.17 4.08 2.38
C ASP A 32 3.49 3.92 3.86
N LEU A 33 3.53 2.67 4.32
CA LEU A 33 3.87 2.33 5.71
C LEU A 33 5.33 2.66 6.06
N SER A 34 6.17 2.92 5.05
CA SER A 34 7.56 3.30 5.26
C SER A 34 7.74 4.71 5.83
N GLU A 35 6.70 5.56 5.79
CA GLU A 35 6.68 6.88 6.43
C GLU A 35 6.72 6.80 7.96
N ASN A 36 6.20 5.70 8.55
CA ASN A 36 6.24 5.47 9.99
C ASN A 36 6.65 4.04 10.33
N GLN A 37 7.85 3.65 9.90
CA GLN A 37 8.42 2.32 10.15
C GLN A 37 8.44 1.91 11.62
N LYS A 38 8.61 2.87 12.55
CA LYS A 38 8.62 2.60 13.99
C LYS A 38 7.28 2.05 14.51
N ARG A 39 6.17 2.41 13.85
CA ARG A 39 4.81 1.97 14.17
C ARG A 39 4.49 0.61 13.55
N PHE A 40 5.03 0.33 12.35
CA PHE A 40 4.59 -0.81 11.54
C PHE A 40 5.59 -1.97 11.45
N LEU A 41 6.88 -1.75 11.69
CA LEU A 41 7.87 -2.83 11.72
C LEU A 41 7.84 -3.56 13.06
N ILE A 42 7.79 -4.89 12.99
CA ILE A 42 8.06 -5.75 14.13
C ILE A 42 9.51 -5.54 14.54
N ARG A 43 9.72 -5.03 15.75
CA ARG A 43 11.07 -4.92 16.32
C ARG A 43 11.51 -6.30 16.76
N GLY A 44 12.74 -6.68 16.41
CA GLY A 44 13.32 -7.92 16.92
C GLY A 44 13.27 -7.91 18.44
N LEU A 45 12.66 -8.94 19.03
CA LEU A 45 12.86 -9.27 20.44
C LEU A 45 14.34 -9.60 20.58
N LYS A 46 15.06 -8.79 21.37
CA LYS A 46 16.40 -9.14 21.81
C LYS A 46 16.33 -10.31 22.78
#